data_AF-A0A2V7UTW1-F1
#
_entry.id   AF-A0A2V7UTW1-F1
#
_cell.length_a   1.000
_cell.length_b   1.000
_cell.length_c   1.000
_cell.angle_alpha   90.00
_cell.angle_beta   90.00
_cell.angle_gamma   90.00
#
_symmetry.space_group_name_H-M   'P 1'
#
loop_
_entity.id
_entity.type
_entity.pdbx_description
1 polymer ?
#
loop_
_entity_poly.entity_id
_entity_poly.type
_entity_poly.pdbx_seq_one_letter_code
_entity_poly.pdbx_strand_id
1 'polypeptide(L)'
;MCSPSDFCVRGFCQVFFNNTNPCDDHNVCTVSDRCGGGHCSGTPLCDDANPCTSDSCDPVTAACGHTNNTDPCSDGNPCTAGDACNGGTCQSGTLLNCDDGNACTVDACNGTGCSHTDSSAACDDGDVCTADSCDPATGCVHQPITSQSTCGVGACQRTVDTCVNGVPQPCVPGTPTPEVCNGIDDDCDGLVDESRVQADCIVNPTTLNLNSQGSSFSMTCKLFDVCDPANPAPISGSTVSQVYVSRVDGADSSNDDVTLPDPSTLPCPDPVLGFLYERGISENLAARDVSNANVTFKFNLPSDGNCSTLDGDRQDLAARLTAIPDNTSATLCISGKTGGADYQACVLILVRNKGLR
;
A
#
# COMPACT_ATOMS: atom_id res chain seq x y z
N MET A 1 -7.17 -57.71 55.84
CA MET A 1 -5.73 -57.95 56.02
C MET A 1 -4.99 -56.85 55.29
N CYS A 2 -4.32 -55.95 56.02
CA CYS A 2 -3.29 -55.05 55.51
C CYS A 2 -1.91 -55.71 55.73
N SER A 3 -0.89 -55.26 55.01
CA SER A 3 0.49 -55.78 55.13
C SER A 3 1.05 -55.62 56.57
N PRO A 4 2.01 -56.47 57.03
CA PRO A 4 2.26 -56.74 58.45
C PRO A 4 2.94 -55.66 59.32
N SER A 5 3.10 -54.40 58.87
CA SER A 5 3.97 -53.44 59.58
C SER A 5 3.31 -52.17 60.12
N ASP A 6 2.04 -51.88 59.80
CA ASP A 6 1.37 -50.66 60.28
C ASP A 6 0.09 -51.00 61.04
N PHE A 7 -0.01 -50.56 62.29
CA PHE A 7 -1.17 -50.78 63.16
C PHE A 7 -1.60 -49.49 63.86
N CYS A 8 -2.89 -49.17 63.79
CA CYS A 8 -3.54 -48.22 64.70
C CYS A 8 -3.86 -48.98 66.00
N VAL A 9 -2.99 -48.89 66.99
CA VAL A 9 -3.16 -49.57 68.28
C VAL A 9 -3.68 -48.56 69.29
N ARG A 10 -4.97 -48.68 69.66
CA ARG A 10 -5.61 -47.86 70.70
C ARG A 10 -5.51 -46.35 70.41
N GLY A 11 -5.79 -45.94 69.17
CA GLY A 11 -5.91 -44.53 68.73
C GLY A 11 -4.61 -43.72 68.65
N PHE A 12 -3.45 -44.38 68.54
CA PHE A 12 -2.17 -43.71 68.30
C PHE A 12 -1.48 -44.30 67.06
N CYS A 13 -1.02 -43.43 66.14
CA CYS A 13 -0.13 -43.81 65.04
C CYS A 13 1.25 -44.16 65.60
N GLN A 14 1.66 -45.42 65.50
CA GLN A 14 2.94 -45.85 66.09
C GLN A 14 4.16 -45.71 65.16
N VAL A 15 4.04 -45.17 63.94
CA VAL A 15 5.21 -44.69 63.14
C VAL A 15 4.81 -43.53 62.21
N PHE A 16 5.62 -42.46 62.18
CA PHE A 16 5.40 -41.18 61.48
C PHE A 16 5.50 -41.26 59.94
N PHE A 17 4.68 -42.07 59.27
CA PHE A 17 4.54 -42.01 57.81
C PHE A 17 3.14 -41.55 57.41
N ASN A 18 3.10 -40.44 56.65
CA ASN A 18 1.90 -39.77 56.19
C ASN A 18 1.05 -40.72 55.32
N ASN A 19 -0.17 -41.01 55.74
CA ASN A 19 -1.15 -41.83 55.01
C ASN A 19 -2.55 -41.27 55.29
N THR A 20 -3.56 -41.62 54.49
CA THR A 20 -4.94 -41.08 54.59
C THR A 20 -5.95 -42.11 55.13
N ASN A 21 -5.48 -43.16 55.80
CA ASN A 21 -6.34 -44.23 56.28
C ASN A 21 -7.24 -43.74 57.43
N PRO A 22 -8.42 -44.36 57.62
CA PRO A 22 -9.27 -44.11 58.79
C PRO A 22 -8.51 -44.42 60.08
N CYS A 23 -8.70 -43.57 61.08
CA CYS A 23 -8.23 -43.75 62.44
C CYS A 23 -9.30 -43.26 63.43
N ASP A 24 -8.99 -43.21 64.72
CA ASP A 24 -9.85 -42.65 65.77
C ASP A 24 -8.94 -41.81 66.67
N ASP A 25 -9.23 -40.50 66.77
CA ASP A 25 -8.45 -39.56 67.58
C ASP A 25 -8.93 -39.48 69.05
N HIS A 26 -9.93 -40.30 69.41
CA HIS A 26 -10.64 -40.33 70.69
C HIS A 26 -11.28 -38.99 71.08
N ASN A 27 -11.43 -38.07 70.15
CA ASN A 27 -12.15 -36.85 70.37
C ASN A 27 -13.59 -37.04 69.87
N VAL A 28 -14.54 -37.16 70.81
CA VAL A 28 -15.96 -37.31 70.49
C VAL A 28 -16.54 -36.12 69.71
N CYS A 29 -15.80 -35.01 69.64
CA CYS A 29 -16.14 -33.79 68.91
C CYS A 29 -15.59 -33.74 67.48
N THR A 30 -14.98 -34.81 67.02
CA THR A 30 -14.52 -34.98 65.63
C THR A 30 -15.16 -36.22 65.03
N VAL A 31 -15.35 -36.19 63.71
CA VAL A 31 -15.85 -37.32 62.93
C VAL A 31 -14.99 -37.53 61.70
N SER A 32 -15.09 -38.73 61.12
CA SER A 32 -14.37 -39.11 59.90
C SER A 32 -12.85 -38.96 60.03
N ASP A 33 -12.30 -39.36 61.18
CA ASP A 33 -10.88 -39.16 61.49
C ASP A 33 -9.97 -39.90 60.53
N ARG A 34 -8.97 -39.17 60.05
CA ARG A 34 -7.97 -39.68 59.11
C ARG A 34 -6.59 -39.34 59.60
N CYS A 35 -5.66 -40.23 59.29
CA CYS A 35 -4.25 -39.93 59.43
C CYS A 35 -3.88 -38.79 58.47
N GLY A 36 -3.05 -37.86 58.92
CA GLY A 36 -2.48 -36.79 58.11
C GLY A 36 -1.31 -36.15 58.84
N GLY A 37 -0.16 -36.01 58.18
CA GLY A 37 1.02 -35.39 58.80
C GLY A 37 1.57 -36.12 60.04
N GLY A 38 1.20 -37.40 60.24
CA GLY A 38 1.62 -38.20 61.40
C GLY A 38 0.69 -38.13 62.62
N HIS A 39 -0.45 -37.44 62.52
CA HIS A 39 -1.46 -37.35 63.57
C HIS A 39 -2.83 -37.84 63.05
N CYS A 40 -3.66 -38.37 63.95
CA CYS A 40 -5.06 -38.65 63.66
C CYS A 40 -5.88 -37.40 63.99
N SER A 41 -6.66 -36.90 63.03
CA SER A 41 -7.54 -35.74 63.22
C SER A 41 -8.81 -35.94 62.38
N GLY A 42 -9.96 -35.63 62.96
CA GLY A 42 -11.23 -35.58 62.22
C GLY A 42 -11.69 -34.18 61.83
N THR A 43 -12.79 -34.16 61.10
CA THR A 43 -13.55 -32.93 60.83
C THR A 43 -14.38 -32.59 62.07
N PRO A 44 -14.49 -31.31 62.46
CA PRO A 44 -15.30 -30.92 63.61
C PRO A 44 -16.75 -31.41 63.46
N LEU A 45 -17.28 -32.05 64.50
CA LEU A 45 -18.64 -32.60 64.52
C LEU A 45 -19.71 -31.51 64.48
N CYS A 46 -19.43 -30.38 65.12
CA CYS A 46 -20.40 -29.31 65.36
C CYS A 46 -20.20 -28.10 64.45
N ASP A 47 -19.49 -28.25 63.33
CA ASP A 47 -19.38 -27.19 62.32
C ASP A 47 -20.70 -27.09 61.56
N ASP A 48 -21.45 -25.99 61.75
CA ASP A 48 -22.69 -25.72 61.02
C ASP A 48 -22.48 -24.95 59.71
N ALA A 49 -21.20 -24.71 59.35
CA ALA A 49 -20.75 -23.92 58.22
C ALA A 49 -21.27 -22.47 58.21
N ASN A 50 -21.79 -21.97 59.34
CA ASN A 50 -22.16 -20.57 59.48
C ASN A 50 -20.99 -19.78 60.07
N PRO A 51 -20.35 -18.86 59.31
CA PRO A 51 -19.24 -18.07 59.82
C PRO A 51 -19.65 -17.14 60.98
N CYS A 52 -20.95 -16.89 61.16
CA CYS A 52 -21.48 -16.01 62.19
C CYS A 52 -21.84 -16.70 63.51
N THR A 53 -21.46 -17.96 63.64
CA THR A 53 -21.51 -18.71 64.88
C THR A 53 -20.13 -19.20 65.27
N SER A 54 -19.84 -19.16 66.57
CA SER A 54 -18.72 -19.86 67.15
C SER A 54 -19.22 -21.21 67.65
N ASP A 55 -18.74 -22.26 67.02
CA ASP A 55 -19.12 -23.62 67.31
C ASP A 55 -18.36 -24.16 68.51
N SER A 56 -19.10 -24.86 69.36
CA SER A 56 -18.60 -25.50 70.56
C SER A 56 -19.14 -26.91 70.63
N CYS A 57 -18.31 -27.82 71.10
CA CYS A 57 -18.71 -29.20 71.34
C CYS A 57 -18.39 -29.58 72.79
N ASP A 58 -19.38 -30.17 73.47
CA ASP A 58 -19.18 -30.75 74.78
C ASP A 58 -18.35 -32.04 74.65
N PRO A 59 -17.14 -32.10 75.24
CA PRO A 59 -16.21 -33.23 75.08
C PRO A 59 -16.67 -34.51 75.77
N VAL A 60 -17.78 -34.49 76.51
CA VAL A 60 -18.34 -35.66 77.21
C VAL A 60 -19.61 -36.15 76.54
N THR A 61 -20.49 -35.22 76.13
CA THR A 61 -21.81 -35.57 75.59
C THR A 61 -21.89 -35.50 74.06
N ALA A 62 -20.86 -34.97 73.41
CA ALA A 62 -20.86 -34.63 71.98
C ALA A 62 -22.02 -33.69 71.58
N ALA A 63 -22.54 -32.90 72.54
CA ALA A 63 -23.58 -31.92 72.28
C ALA A 63 -22.99 -30.68 71.58
N CYS A 64 -23.66 -30.20 70.54
CA CYS A 64 -23.26 -29.02 69.79
C CYS A 64 -23.90 -27.73 70.34
N GLY A 65 -23.10 -26.68 70.45
CA GLY A 65 -23.55 -25.34 70.77
C GLY A 65 -23.02 -24.34 69.75
N HIS A 66 -23.90 -23.51 69.21
CA HIS A 66 -23.59 -22.48 68.21
C HIS A 66 -23.93 -21.13 68.81
N THR A 67 -22.93 -20.28 69.05
CA THR A 67 -23.13 -18.97 69.67
C THR A 67 -22.87 -17.86 68.68
N ASN A 68 -23.81 -16.93 68.52
CA ASN A 68 -23.66 -15.81 67.59
C ASN A 68 -22.39 -15.01 67.93
N ASN A 69 -21.54 -14.78 66.93
CA ASN A 69 -20.34 -13.97 67.05
C ASN A 69 -20.51 -12.63 66.31
N THR A 70 -19.46 -11.81 66.32
CA THR A 70 -19.39 -10.52 65.62
C THR A 70 -18.18 -10.45 64.69
N ASP A 71 -17.71 -11.61 64.24
CA ASP A 71 -16.50 -11.72 63.44
C ASP A 71 -16.76 -11.28 61.98
N PRO A 72 -15.72 -11.02 61.18
CA PRO A 72 -15.86 -10.76 59.77
C PRO A 72 -16.48 -11.96 59.05
N CYS A 73 -17.37 -11.69 58.11
CA CYS A 73 -17.98 -12.70 57.25
C CYS A 73 -17.99 -12.20 55.80
N SER A 74 -18.65 -12.93 54.90
CA SER A 74 -18.96 -12.45 53.55
C SER A 74 -20.45 -12.63 53.29
N ASP A 75 -21.10 -11.57 52.84
CA ASP A 75 -22.51 -11.60 52.44
C ASP A 75 -22.70 -12.14 51.00
N GLY A 76 -21.61 -12.48 50.32
CA GLY A 76 -21.58 -12.97 48.94
C GLY A 76 -21.71 -11.88 47.88
N ASN A 77 -21.81 -10.60 48.25
CA ASN A 77 -21.85 -9.48 47.34
C ASN A 77 -20.43 -8.90 47.14
N PRO A 78 -19.84 -8.99 45.94
CA PRO A 78 -18.50 -8.45 45.69
C PRO A 78 -18.44 -6.91 45.72
N CYS A 79 -19.60 -6.24 45.84
CA CYS A 79 -19.72 -4.78 45.90
C CYS A 79 -19.77 -4.22 47.31
N THR A 80 -19.62 -5.06 48.32
CA THR A 80 -19.61 -4.65 49.73
C THR A 80 -18.33 -5.11 50.40
N ALA A 81 -17.85 -4.29 51.32
CA ALA A 81 -16.64 -4.54 52.06
C ALA A 81 -16.88 -4.30 53.55
N GLY A 82 -16.23 -5.11 54.39
CA GLY A 82 -16.40 -5.05 55.83
C GLY A 82 -17.70 -5.68 56.32
N ASP A 83 -18.18 -6.72 55.63
CA ASP A 83 -19.31 -7.52 56.10
C ASP A 83 -18.98 -8.13 57.46
N ALA A 84 -19.95 -8.09 58.37
CA ALA A 84 -19.74 -8.50 59.75
C ALA A 84 -20.96 -9.24 60.29
N CYS A 85 -20.69 -10.18 61.18
CA CYS A 85 -21.72 -10.96 61.81
C CYS A 85 -22.52 -10.12 62.80
N ASN A 86 -23.85 -10.20 62.68
CA ASN A 86 -24.77 -9.64 63.65
C ASN A 86 -25.98 -10.55 63.80
N GLY A 87 -26.26 -10.97 65.04
CA GLY A 87 -27.42 -11.81 65.34
C GLY A 87 -27.40 -13.18 64.65
N GLY A 88 -26.23 -13.74 64.36
CA GLY A 88 -26.08 -15.05 63.72
C GLY A 88 -26.21 -15.04 62.20
N THR A 89 -26.29 -13.84 61.60
CA THR A 89 -26.34 -13.64 60.14
C THR A 89 -25.24 -12.70 59.69
N CYS A 90 -24.72 -12.92 58.49
CA CYS A 90 -23.77 -11.99 57.90
C CYS A 90 -24.51 -10.74 57.42
N GLN A 91 -24.16 -9.59 57.96
CA GLN A 91 -24.71 -8.30 57.54
C GLN A 91 -23.78 -7.66 56.52
N SER A 92 -24.38 -7.16 55.44
CA SER A 92 -23.68 -6.45 54.37
C SER A 92 -22.95 -5.22 54.91
N GLY A 93 -21.70 -5.07 54.50
CA GLY A 93 -20.84 -3.95 54.86
C GLY A 93 -21.13 -2.69 54.06
N THR A 94 -20.12 -1.83 53.93
CA THR A 94 -20.23 -0.60 53.14
C THR A 94 -20.08 -0.89 51.66
N LEU A 95 -20.86 -0.19 50.82
CA LEU A 95 -20.67 -0.24 49.36
C LEU A 95 -19.25 0.19 49.00
N LEU A 96 -18.63 -0.59 48.12
CA LEU A 96 -17.32 -0.31 47.58
C LEU A 96 -17.38 0.93 46.69
N ASN A 97 -16.47 1.88 46.92
CA ASN A 97 -16.25 2.96 45.99
C ASN A 97 -15.42 2.42 44.82
N CYS A 98 -16.05 2.33 43.64
CA CYS A 98 -15.40 1.87 42.42
C CYS A 98 -14.83 3.01 41.57
N ASP A 99 -14.79 4.24 42.09
CA ASP A 99 -14.11 5.34 41.40
C ASP A 99 -12.60 5.04 41.31
N ASP A 100 -12.08 4.86 40.09
CA ASP A 100 -10.63 4.65 39.84
C ASP A 100 -9.87 5.97 39.62
N GLY A 101 -10.58 7.09 39.66
CA GLY A 101 -10.05 8.43 39.42
C GLY A 101 -9.77 8.74 37.95
N ASN A 102 -10.20 7.88 37.02
CA ASN A 102 -10.07 8.13 35.59
C ASN A 102 -11.37 8.72 35.04
N ALA A 103 -11.32 9.97 34.60
CA ALA A 103 -12.48 10.65 34.01
C ALA A 103 -12.96 10.01 32.68
N CYS A 104 -12.17 9.10 32.11
CA CYS A 104 -12.41 8.37 30.87
C CYS A 104 -12.94 6.96 31.08
N THR A 105 -13.36 6.62 32.29
CA THR A 105 -14.06 5.36 32.59
C THR A 105 -15.45 5.64 33.14
N VAL A 106 -16.36 4.70 32.91
CA VAL A 106 -17.59 4.60 33.68
C VAL A 106 -17.35 3.55 34.75
N ASP A 107 -17.35 4.01 35.99
CA ASP A 107 -17.15 3.19 37.16
C ASP A 107 -18.47 2.65 37.67
N ALA A 108 -18.54 1.32 37.77
CA ALA A 108 -19.71 0.64 38.28
C ALA A 108 -19.28 -0.55 39.10
N CYS A 109 -20.04 -0.83 40.16
CA CYS A 109 -19.96 -2.12 40.80
C CYS A 109 -20.95 -3.10 40.16
N ASN A 110 -20.44 -4.23 39.67
CA ASN A 110 -21.22 -5.26 39.00
C ASN A 110 -21.13 -6.61 39.76
N GLY A 111 -21.76 -7.66 39.24
CA GLY A 111 -21.78 -8.99 39.87
C GLY A 111 -20.41 -9.67 40.03
N THR A 112 -19.32 -9.04 39.58
CA THR A 112 -17.93 -9.50 39.75
C THR A 112 -17.07 -8.53 40.57
N GLY A 113 -17.65 -7.43 41.07
CA GLY A 113 -16.94 -6.38 41.82
C GLY A 113 -16.85 -5.09 41.03
N CYS A 114 -15.84 -4.26 41.34
CA CYS A 114 -15.63 -3.01 40.60
C CYS A 114 -15.24 -3.26 39.14
N SER A 115 -15.84 -2.48 38.27
CA SER A 115 -15.62 -2.49 36.82
C SER A 115 -15.49 -1.07 36.33
N HIS A 116 -14.45 -0.83 35.54
CA HIS A 116 -14.11 0.47 34.96
C HIS A 116 -14.14 0.29 33.44
N THR A 117 -15.22 0.74 32.80
CA THR A 117 -15.37 0.58 31.35
C THR A 117 -14.93 1.83 30.63
N ASP A 118 -14.02 1.69 29.67
CA ASP A 118 -13.54 2.80 28.84
C ASP A 118 -14.69 3.54 28.16
N SER A 119 -14.77 4.85 28.38
CA SER A 119 -15.76 5.77 27.82
C SER A 119 -15.16 6.76 26.83
N SER A 120 -13.89 6.61 26.46
CA SER A 120 -13.17 7.52 25.55
C SER A 120 -13.82 7.62 24.17
N ALA A 121 -14.56 6.59 23.72
CA ALA A 121 -15.29 6.65 22.46
C ALA A 121 -16.51 7.59 22.50
N ALA A 122 -17.05 7.91 23.68
CA ALA A 122 -18.12 8.89 23.85
C ALA A 122 -17.60 10.33 23.80
N CYS A 123 -16.30 10.51 23.63
CA CYS A 123 -15.61 11.78 23.57
C CYS A 123 -15.63 12.44 22.19
N ASP A 124 -16.02 11.69 21.16
CA ASP A 124 -16.23 12.20 19.81
C ASP A 124 -17.38 13.22 19.83
N ASP A 125 -17.08 14.49 19.52
CA ASP A 125 -18.08 15.56 19.50
C ASP A 125 -18.78 15.70 18.14
N GLY A 126 -18.38 14.87 17.17
CA GLY A 126 -18.89 14.85 15.80
C GLY A 126 -18.37 15.97 14.92
N ASP A 127 -17.47 16.83 15.41
CA ASP A 127 -16.77 17.82 14.58
C ASP A 127 -15.52 17.19 13.95
N VAL A 128 -15.58 16.99 12.64
CA VAL A 128 -14.44 16.49 11.84
C VAL A 128 -13.20 17.40 11.94
N CYS A 129 -13.37 18.65 12.38
CA CYS A 129 -12.31 19.62 12.57
C CYS A 129 -11.75 19.72 13.99
N THR A 130 -12.11 18.79 14.88
CA THR A 130 -11.47 18.58 16.18
C THR A 130 -10.77 17.22 16.21
N ALA A 131 -9.70 17.16 16.99
CA ALA A 131 -9.07 15.93 17.42
C ALA A 131 -9.55 15.66 18.84
N ASP A 132 -10.42 14.65 18.96
CA ASP A 132 -11.02 14.28 20.23
C ASP A 132 -10.15 13.26 20.95
N SER A 133 -9.96 13.51 22.23
CA SER A 133 -9.24 12.60 23.11
C SER A 133 -9.77 12.72 24.52
N CYS A 134 -9.59 11.68 25.30
CA CYS A 134 -9.97 11.70 26.70
C CYS A 134 -8.71 11.75 27.56
N ASP A 135 -8.58 12.81 28.35
CA ASP A 135 -7.53 12.97 29.35
C ASP A 135 -7.99 12.30 30.67
N PRO A 136 -7.25 11.33 31.22
CA PRO A 136 -7.68 10.63 32.43
C PRO A 136 -7.93 11.53 33.64
N ALA A 137 -7.30 12.71 33.71
CA ALA A 137 -7.47 13.66 34.82
C ALA A 137 -8.58 14.69 34.56
N THR A 138 -8.74 15.15 33.31
CA THR A 138 -9.70 16.24 33.00
C THR A 138 -10.92 15.81 32.20
N GLY A 139 -10.96 14.56 31.73
CA GLY A 139 -12.01 14.03 30.87
C GLY A 139 -11.85 14.47 29.43
N CYS A 140 -12.98 14.67 28.74
CA CYS A 140 -12.98 14.92 27.31
C CYS A 140 -12.36 16.25 26.90
N VAL A 141 -11.48 16.16 25.90
CA VAL A 141 -10.85 17.31 25.25
C VAL A 141 -10.99 17.22 23.74
N HIS A 142 -11.45 18.32 23.13
CA HIS A 142 -11.64 18.44 21.68
C HIS A 142 -10.68 19.54 21.19
N GLN A 143 -9.59 19.15 20.55
CA GLN A 143 -8.56 20.09 20.12
C GLN A 143 -8.75 20.50 18.65
N PRO A 144 -8.78 21.79 18.30
CA PRO A 144 -8.91 22.20 16.91
C PRO A 144 -7.79 21.62 16.03
N ILE A 145 -8.15 21.05 14.88
CA ILE A 145 -7.18 20.60 13.88
C ILE A 145 -6.57 21.82 13.19
N THR A 146 -5.26 22.02 13.39
CA THR A 146 -4.47 23.08 12.75
C THR A 146 -3.45 22.55 11.75
N SER A 147 -3.57 21.29 11.34
CA SER A 147 -2.69 20.69 10.35
C SER A 147 -3.01 21.21 8.95
N GLN A 148 -2.05 21.05 8.04
CA GLN A 148 -2.21 21.37 6.63
C GLN A 148 -2.20 20.10 5.80
N SER A 149 -2.93 20.13 4.69
CA SER A 149 -2.93 19.08 3.68
C SER A 149 -2.31 19.62 2.39
N THR A 150 -1.46 18.82 1.77
CA THR A 150 -0.80 19.15 0.50
C THR A 150 -1.15 18.11 -0.54
N CYS A 151 -1.53 18.55 -1.74
CA CYS A 151 -1.94 17.70 -2.85
C CYS A 151 -1.41 18.25 -4.18
N GLY A 152 -1.36 17.39 -5.20
CA GLY A 152 -0.78 17.72 -6.49
C GLY A 152 0.72 17.43 -6.56
N VAL A 153 1.27 17.50 -7.77
CA VAL A 153 2.69 17.31 -8.09
C VAL A 153 3.16 18.53 -8.87
N GLY A 154 4.45 18.84 -8.80
CA GLY A 154 5.03 19.92 -9.60
C GLY A 154 4.39 21.28 -9.36
N ALA A 155 4.14 22.00 -10.45
CA ALA A 155 3.44 23.28 -10.47
C ALA A 155 2.00 23.18 -9.95
N CYS A 156 1.38 22.00 -10.01
CA CYS A 156 0.02 21.77 -9.49
C CYS A 156 -0.03 21.57 -7.98
N GLN A 157 1.10 21.54 -7.28
CA GLN A 157 1.08 21.37 -5.82
C GLN A 157 0.32 22.53 -5.15
N ARG A 158 -0.61 22.19 -4.26
CA ARG A 158 -1.39 23.13 -3.43
C ARG A 158 -1.32 22.69 -1.97
N THR A 159 -1.30 23.67 -1.07
CA THR A 159 -1.37 23.44 0.37
C THR A 159 -2.53 24.25 0.93
N VAL A 160 -3.38 23.60 1.72
CA VAL A 160 -4.53 24.21 2.39
C VAL A 160 -4.53 23.79 3.84
N ASP A 161 -5.05 24.64 4.73
CA ASP A 161 -5.35 24.23 6.09
C ASP A 161 -6.44 23.14 6.04
N THR A 162 -6.27 22.05 6.77
CA THR A 162 -7.24 20.92 6.77
C THR A 162 -8.62 21.39 7.19
N CYS A 163 -8.67 22.39 8.08
CA CYS A 163 -9.88 22.97 8.63
C CYS A 163 -9.77 24.48 8.74
N VAL A 164 -10.83 25.19 8.36
CA VAL A 164 -10.96 26.64 8.52
C VAL A 164 -12.32 26.92 9.15
N ASN A 165 -12.32 27.53 10.35
CA ASN A 165 -13.54 27.83 11.12
C ASN A 165 -14.47 26.63 11.32
N GLY A 166 -13.92 25.45 11.61
CA GLY A 166 -14.70 24.21 11.81
C GLY A 166 -15.23 23.57 10.53
N VAL A 167 -14.79 24.04 9.36
CA VAL A 167 -15.19 23.45 8.06
C VAL A 167 -13.99 22.77 7.40
N PRO A 168 -14.09 21.48 7.05
CA PRO A 168 -13.03 20.77 6.32
C PRO A 168 -12.80 21.41 4.95
N GLN A 169 -11.54 21.64 4.61
CA GLN A 169 -11.19 22.22 3.32
C GLN A 169 -10.76 21.13 2.33
N PRO A 170 -11.32 21.12 1.10
CA PRO A 170 -10.85 20.22 0.06
C PRO A 170 -9.48 20.68 -0.44
N CYS A 171 -8.53 19.75 -0.54
CA CYS A 171 -7.30 20.00 -1.29
C CYS A 171 -7.53 19.61 -2.75
N VAL A 172 -7.55 20.60 -3.63
CA VAL A 172 -7.68 20.40 -5.09
C VAL A 172 -6.35 20.78 -5.73
N PRO A 173 -5.66 19.88 -6.45
CA PRO A 173 -4.45 20.20 -7.20
C PRO A 173 -4.69 21.35 -8.20
N GLY A 174 -3.62 22.09 -8.51
CA GLY A 174 -3.62 23.07 -9.60
C GLY A 174 -3.93 22.42 -10.95
N THR A 175 -4.32 23.25 -11.93
CA THR A 175 -4.59 22.78 -13.29
C THR A 175 -3.27 22.57 -14.03
N PRO A 176 -3.05 21.38 -14.63
CA PRO A 176 -1.93 21.13 -15.54
C PRO A 176 -1.85 22.15 -16.67
N THR A 177 -0.63 22.55 -17.01
CA THR A 177 -0.32 23.33 -18.20
C THR A 177 0.75 22.62 -19.03
N PRO A 178 0.81 22.82 -20.36
CA PRO A 178 1.86 22.20 -21.16
C PRO A 178 3.26 22.60 -20.67
N GLU A 179 4.19 21.64 -20.67
CA GLU A 179 5.57 21.85 -20.25
C GLU A 179 6.25 23.06 -20.92
N VAL A 180 6.95 23.83 -20.10
CA VAL A 180 7.95 24.80 -20.55
C VAL A 180 9.27 24.53 -19.83
N CYS A 181 10.39 24.65 -20.55
CA CYS A 181 11.73 24.39 -20.03
C CYS A 181 12.12 25.34 -18.88
N ASN A 182 11.62 25.09 -17.68
CA ASN A 182 11.78 25.94 -16.50
C ASN A 182 12.25 25.13 -15.27
N GLY A 183 12.43 23.81 -15.41
CA GLY A 183 12.83 22.91 -14.33
C GLY A 183 11.70 22.58 -13.35
N ILE A 184 10.44 22.78 -13.74
CA ILE A 184 9.22 22.50 -12.98
C ILE A 184 8.34 21.57 -13.84
N ASP A 185 7.73 20.60 -13.20
CA ASP A 185 6.66 19.75 -13.75
C ASP A 185 5.38 20.58 -13.89
N ASP A 186 5.17 21.17 -15.06
CA ASP A 186 4.05 22.10 -15.35
C ASP A 186 2.75 21.37 -15.68
N ASP A 187 2.84 20.16 -16.23
CA ASP A 187 1.71 19.31 -16.62
C ASP A 187 1.30 18.30 -15.53
N CYS A 188 2.12 18.20 -14.48
CA CYS A 188 1.85 17.53 -13.22
C CYS A 188 1.71 16.01 -13.35
N ASP A 189 2.42 15.42 -14.31
CA ASP A 189 2.51 13.97 -14.51
C ASP A 189 3.60 13.30 -13.65
N GLY A 190 4.44 14.12 -12.99
CA GLY A 190 5.53 13.69 -12.11
C GLY A 190 6.90 13.62 -12.78
N LEU A 191 7.01 14.01 -14.03
CA LEU A 191 8.26 14.21 -14.77
C LEU A 191 8.52 15.71 -14.93
N VAL A 192 9.76 16.09 -15.21
CA VAL A 192 10.15 17.50 -15.38
C VAL A 192 10.66 17.66 -16.80
N ASP A 193 10.10 18.63 -17.54
CA ASP A 193 10.56 19.09 -18.86
C ASP A 193 10.53 18.01 -19.99
N GLU A 194 9.68 16.97 -19.90
CA GLU A 194 9.72 15.78 -20.78
C GLU A 194 9.05 15.94 -22.15
N SER A 195 8.22 16.97 -22.33
CA SER A 195 7.36 17.11 -23.51
C SER A 195 7.99 17.82 -24.72
N ARG A 196 9.31 18.08 -24.73
CA ARG A 196 10.00 18.68 -25.88
C ARG A 196 11.20 17.86 -26.35
N VAL A 197 10.92 16.93 -27.24
CA VAL A 197 11.94 16.03 -27.78
C VAL A 197 12.34 16.42 -29.20
N GLN A 198 13.64 16.62 -29.41
CA GLN A 198 14.22 16.74 -30.73
C GLN A 198 14.99 15.47 -31.09
N ALA A 199 14.88 15.09 -32.36
CA ALA A 199 15.59 13.95 -32.91
C ALA A 199 16.60 14.43 -33.96
N ASP A 200 17.88 14.18 -33.72
CA ASP A 200 18.93 14.34 -34.72
C ASP A 200 19.26 12.98 -35.34
N CYS A 201 19.01 12.85 -36.64
CA CYS A 201 19.15 11.60 -37.36
C CYS A 201 20.18 11.70 -38.48
N ILE A 202 20.95 10.64 -38.67
CA ILE A 202 21.95 10.51 -39.74
C ILE A 202 21.70 9.19 -40.47
N VAL A 203 21.66 9.24 -41.81
CA VAL A 203 21.56 8.05 -42.66
C VAL A 203 22.94 7.68 -43.20
N ASN A 204 23.32 6.41 -43.06
CA ASN A 204 24.56 5.87 -43.61
C ASN A 204 24.28 4.65 -44.50
N PRO A 205 24.65 4.69 -45.80
CA PRO A 205 25.26 5.82 -46.51
C PRO A 205 24.24 6.93 -46.82
N THR A 206 24.69 8.19 -46.88
CA THR A 206 23.85 9.35 -47.26
C THR A 206 23.42 9.32 -48.73
N THR A 207 24.09 8.51 -49.55
CA THR A 207 23.70 8.18 -50.92
C THR A 207 23.22 6.73 -50.98
N LEU A 208 21.95 6.55 -51.33
CA LEU A 208 21.34 5.23 -51.50
C LEU A 208 21.41 4.79 -52.96
N ASN A 209 22.04 3.63 -53.21
CA ASN A 209 22.10 2.97 -54.51
C ASN A 209 21.48 1.58 -54.40
N LEU A 210 20.21 1.49 -54.81
CA LEU A 210 19.40 0.27 -54.68
C LEU A 210 19.89 -0.89 -55.57
N ASN A 211 20.73 -0.62 -56.59
CA ASN A 211 21.22 -1.65 -57.49
C ASN A 211 22.53 -2.33 -57.03
N SER A 212 23.34 -1.66 -56.19
CA SER A 212 24.68 -2.17 -55.81
C SER A 212 24.95 -2.27 -54.31
N GLN A 213 24.22 -1.55 -53.45
CA GLN A 213 24.51 -1.52 -52.00
C GLN A 213 23.96 -2.73 -51.24
N GLY A 214 23.27 -3.64 -51.92
CA GLY A 214 22.44 -4.61 -51.24
C GLY A 214 21.30 -3.91 -50.51
N SER A 215 20.35 -4.73 -50.16
CA SER A 215 19.07 -4.45 -49.55
C SER A 215 19.08 -3.74 -48.17
N SER A 216 19.95 -2.79 -47.84
CA SER A 216 19.92 -2.17 -46.48
C SER A 216 20.63 -0.82 -46.35
N PHE A 217 20.08 0.09 -45.55
CA PHE A 217 20.75 1.29 -45.05
C PHE A 217 20.57 1.41 -43.53
N SER A 218 21.50 2.08 -42.83
CA SER A 218 21.30 2.35 -41.40
C SER A 218 20.91 3.80 -41.19
N MET A 219 19.97 4.05 -40.28
CA MET A 219 19.70 5.40 -39.80
C MET A 219 19.89 5.42 -38.30
N THR A 220 20.80 6.28 -37.86
CA THR A 220 21.09 6.47 -36.44
C THR A 220 20.40 7.73 -36.00
N CYS A 221 19.56 7.65 -34.97
CA CYS A 221 18.88 8.80 -34.40
C CYS A 221 19.32 8.98 -32.95
N LYS A 222 19.58 10.23 -32.58
CA LYS A 222 19.79 10.66 -31.21
C LYS A 222 18.61 11.52 -30.81
N LEU A 223 17.85 11.04 -29.83
CA LEU A 223 16.79 11.80 -29.19
C LEU A 223 17.41 12.55 -28.03
N PHE A 224 17.18 13.85 -28.01
CA PHE A 224 17.57 14.69 -26.90
C PHE A 224 16.43 15.62 -26.52
N ASP A 225 16.40 15.88 -25.23
CA ASP A 225 15.59 16.94 -24.67
C ASP A 225 16.17 18.29 -25.11
N VAL A 226 15.32 19.18 -25.65
CA VAL A 226 15.72 20.53 -26.07
C VAL A 226 15.72 21.55 -24.93
N CYS A 227 15.38 21.14 -23.70
CA CYS A 227 15.41 22.01 -22.53
C CYS A 227 16.84 22.32 -22.01
N ASP A 228 17.88 21.62 -22.50
CA ASP A 228 19.27 22.09 -22.45
C ASP A 228 19.94 21.99 -23.84
N PRO A 229 19.88 23.03 -24.69
CA PRO A 229 20.53 23.01 -25.99
C PRO A 229 22.07 23.00 -25.90
N ALA A 230 22.67 23.25 -24.73
CA ALA A 230 24.12 23.20 -24.51
C ALA A 230 24.60 21.81 -24.04
N ASN A 231 23.78 21.07 -23.29
CA ASN A 231 24.06 19.70 -22.84
C ASN A 231 22.84 18.79 -22.98
N PRO A 232 22.46 18.44 -24.23
CA PRO A 232 21.32 17.56 -24.48
C PRO A 232 21.48 16.21 -23.75
N ALA A 233 20.56 15.91 -22.82
CA ALA A 233 20.51 14.62 -22.15
C ALA A 233 19.83 13.58 -23.06
N PRO A 234 20.40 12.37 -23.23
CA PRO A 234 19.74 11.33 -24.00
C PRO A 234 18.48 10.81 -23.30
N ILE A 235 17.35 10.78 -24.01
CA ILE A 235 16.08 10.24 -23.50
C ILE A 235 16.02 8.74 -23.75
N SER A 236 15.70 7.92 -22.74
CA SER A 236 15.61 6.44 -22.84
C SER A 236 14.19 5.91 -23.09
N GLY A 237 14.04 4.76 -23.76
CA GLY A 237 12.75 4.07 -23.88
C GLY A 237 11.82 4.57 -25.00
N SER A 238 12.38 5.24 -26.01
CA SER A 238 11.64 5.79 -27.13
C SER A 238 11.38 4.73 -28.21
N THR A 239 10.25 4.83 -28.91
CA THR A 239 9.86 3.89 -29.97
C THR A 239 9.67 4.60 -31.29
N VAL A 240 10.06 3.97 -32.40
CA VAL A 240 9.68 4.41 -33.74
C VAL A 240 8.34 3.77 -34.08
N SER A 241 7.39 4.57 -34.53
CA SER A 241 6.08 4.07 -34.98
C SER A 241 5.97 4.02 -36.50
N GLN A 242 6.64 4.93 -37.22
CA GLN A 242 6.53 5.04 -38.68
C GLN A 242 7.84 5.54 -39.32
N VAL A 243 8.08 5.11 -40.57
CA VAL A 243 9.18 5.56 -41.43
C VAL A 243 8.61 5.93 -42.79
N TYR A 244 8.93 7.11 -43.33
CA TYR A 244 8.39 7.51 -44.62
C TYR A 244 9.36 8.32 -45.45
N VAL A 245 9.17 8.30 -46.78
CA VAL A 245 10.01 9.03 -47.73
C VAL A 245 9.13 10.00 -48.50
N SER A 246 9.50 11.27 -48.49
CA SER A 246 8.91 12.30 -49.35
C SER A 246 9.84 12.64 -50.49
N ARG A 247 9.26 12.92 -51.67
CA ARG A 247 9.99 13.55 -52.77
C ARG A 247 10.16 15.03 -52.41
N VAL A 248 11.40 15.50 -52.49
CA VAL A 248 11.72 16.93 -52.47
C VAL A 248 11.18 17.48 -53.79
N ASP A 249 10.14 18.30 -53.75
CA ASP A 249 9.70 19.03 -54.94
C ASP A 249 10.62 20.26 -55.15
N GLY A 250 10.39 21.02 -56.23
CA GLY A 250 11.24 22.15 -56.58
C GLY A 250 11.24 23.32 -55.56
N ALA A 251 10.45 23.25 -54.48
CA ALA A 251 10.36 24.29 -53.45
C ALA A 251 11.28 24.07 -52.24
N ASP A 252 11.74 22.83 -52.01
CA ASP A 252 12.54 22.48 -50.83
C ASP A 252 14.04 22.82 -51.05
N SER A 253 14.45 23.98 -50.55
CA SER A 253 15.87 24.32 -50.38
C SER A 253 16.42 23.71 -49.08
N SER A 254 17.74 23.58 -48.95
CA SER A 254 18.41 22.95 -47.79
C SER A 254 18.13 23.59 -46.42
N ASN A 255 17.38 24.68 -46.37
CA ASN A 255 17.10 25.48 -45.18
C ASN A 255 15.60 25.64 -44.90
N ASP A 256 14.71 24.93 -45.62
CA ASP A 256 13.29 24.93 -45.30
C ASP A 256 13.02 23.95 -44.15
N ASP A 257 12.29 24.40 -43.14
CA ASP A 257 11.84 23.56 -42.03
C ASP A 257 10.68 22.72 -42.57
N VAL A 258 11.01 21.52 -43.08
CA VAL A 258 10.04 20.61 -43.72
C VAL A 258 9.16 19.99 -42.63
N THR A 259 8.26 20.80 -42.04
CA THR A 259 7.19 20.32 -41.16
C THR A 259 6.17 19.60 -42.03
N LEU A 260 6.32 18.28 -42.15
CA LEU A 260 5.42 17.44 -42.95
C LEU A 260 4.14 17.14 -42.15
N PRO A 261 2.96 17.04 -42.82
CA PRO A 261 1.71 16.67 -42.15
C PRO A 261 1.83 15.31 -41.45
N ASP A 262 1.04 15.10 -40.39
CA ASP A 262 0.92 13.80 -39.70
C ASP A 262 0.69 12.68 -40.73
N PRO A 263 1.57 11.66 -40.80
CA PRO A 263 1.47 10.61 -41.81
C PRO A 263 0.16 9.80 -41.75
N SER A 264 -0.51 9.77 -40.58
CA SER A 264 -1.82 9.13 -40.41
C SER A 264 -2.94 9.85 -41.16
N THR A 265 -2.73 11.12 -41.51
CA THR A 265 -3.70 11.99 -42.21
C THR A 265 -3.47 12.05 -43.72
N LEU A 266 -2.39 11.43 -44.23
CA LEU A 266 -2.01 11.51 -45.63
C LEU A 266 -2.80 10.51 -46.52
N PRO A 267 -3.41 10.97 -47.64
CA PRO A 267 -4.09 10.10 -48.59
C PRO A 267 -3.09 9.23 -49.38
N CYS A 268 -3.53 8.09 -49.89
CA CYS A 268 -2.73 7.28 -50.81
C CYS A 268 -2.47 8.05 -52.12
N PRO A 269 -1.30 7.90 -52.76
CA PRO A 269 -1.06 8.55 -54.04
C PRO A 269 -2.03 8.03 -55.11
N ASP A 270 -2.65 8.97 -55.83
CA ASP A 270 -3.38 8.73 -57.07
C ASP A 270 -2.35 8.56 -58.20
N PRO A 271 -2.34 7.42 -58.93
CA PRO A 271 -1.39 7.17 -60.02
C PRO A 271 -1.52 8.16 -61.20
N VAL A 272 -2.55 9.01 -61.23
CA VAL A 272 -2.83 9.94 -62.34
C VAL A 272 -2.46 11.39 -62.01
N LEU A 273 -2.46 11.82 -60.75
CA LEU A 273 -2.45 13.26 -60.40
C LEU A 273 -1.16 13.81 -59.77
N GLY A 274 -0.11 12.99 -59.62
CA GLY A 274 1.28 13.46 -59.59
C GLY A 274 1.77 14.30 -58.41
N PHE A 275 0.92 14.74 -57.47
CA PHE A 275 1.38 15.52 -56.31
C PHE A 275 0.46 15.31 -55.10
N LEU A 276 0.73 14.31 -54.27
CA LEU A 276 0.26 14.22 -52.89
C LEU A 276 1.26 13.38 -52.07
N TYR A 277 1.63 13.88 -50.89
CA TYR A 277 2.57 13.24 -49.96
C TYR A 277 2.31 11.73 -49.84
N GLU A 278 3.31 10.94 -50.19
CA GLU A 278 3.08 9.52 -50.42
C GLU A 278 3.17 8.77 -49.07
N ARG A 279 2.05 8.26 -48.52
CA ARG A 279 1.99 7.44 -47.29
C ARG A 279 3.20 6.52 -47.09
N GLY A 280 4.06 6.75 -46.11
CA GLY A 280 5.19 5.85 -45.93
C GLY A 280 4.87 4.54 -45.23
N ILE A 281 5.95 3.84 -44.91
CA ILE A 281 6.01 2.50 -44.36
C ILE A 281 5.69 2.59 -42.88
N SER A 282 4.54 2.04 -42.49
CA SER A 282 4.16 1.90 -41.09
C SER A 282 4.66 0.55 -40.57
N GLU A 283 5.98 0.38 -40.41
CA GLU A 283 6.48 -0.75 -39.60
C GLU A 283 6.22 -0.37 -38.14
N ASN A 284 5.33 -1.10 -37.45
CA ASN A 284 5.12 -0.94 -36.02
C ASN A 284 6.38 -1.42 -35.28
N LEU A 285 7.37 -0.54 -35.17
CA LEU A 285 8.63 -0.79 -34.49
C LEU A 285 8.53 -0.53 -32.99
N ALA A 286 7.33 -0.57 -32.39
CA ALA A 286 7.07 -0.33 -30.97
C ALA A 286 7.87 -1.20 -29.98
N ALA A 287 8.63 -2.19 -30.46
CA ALA A 287 9.54 -3.01 -29.66
C ALA A 287 11.03 -2.61 -29.76
N ARG A 288 11.39 -1.57 -30.52
CA ARG A 288 12.78 -1.10 -30.64
C ARG A 288 12.99 0.20 -29.89
N ASP A 289 13.75 0.10 -28.82
CA ASP A 289 14.33 1.27 -28.16
C ASP A 289 15.31 1.96 -29.12
N VAL A 290 15.02 3.22 -29.44
CA VAL A 290 15.87 4.05 -30.30
C VAL A 290 16.67 5.09 -29.54
N SER A 291 16.58 5.08 -28.22
CA SER A 291 17.43 5.91 -27.37
C SER A 291 18.89 5.49 -27.51
N ASN A 292 19.75 6.40 -27.97
CA ASN A 292 21.18 6.15 -28.19
C ASN A 292 21.55 5.01 -29.15
N ALA A 293 20.60 4.48 -29.93
CA ALA A 293 20.77 3.26 -30.72
C ALA A 293 21.01 3.54 -32.22
N ASN A 294 21.85 2.71 -32.84
CA ASN A 294 21.94 2.61 -34.29
C ASN A 294 20.76 1.78 -34.80
N VAL A 295 19.78 2.42 -35.44
CA VAL A 295 18.62 1.71 -35.99
C VAL A 295 18.93 1.31 -37.43
N THR A 296 19.42 0.07 -37.59
CA THR A 296 19.62 -0.47 -38.94
C THR A 296 18.29 -0.91 -39.54
N PHE A 297 17.96 -0.33 -40.70
CA PHE A 297 16.81 -0.72 -41.50
C PHE A 297 17.28 -1.61 -42.68
N LYS A 298 16.84 -2.86 -42.73
CA LYS A 298 17.18 -3.79 -43.83
C LYS A 298 15.98 -3.98 -44.75
N PHE A 299 16.10 -3.60 -46.01
CA PHE A 299 15.12 -3.65 -47.10
C PHE A 299 15.44 -4.73 -48.13
N ASN A 300 15.11 -5.99 -47.85
CA ASN A 300 15.26 -7.05 -48.86
C ASN A 300 14.24 -6.87 -49.98
N LEU A 301 14.71 -6.71 -51.22
CA LEU A 301 13.89 -6.85 -52.43
C LEU A 301 13.29 -8.27 -52.46
N PRO A 302 11.96 -8.43 -52.58
CA PRO A 302 11.37 -9.74 -52.78
C PRO A 302 11.65 -10.22 -54.21
N SER A 303 11.74 -11.54 -54.39
CA SER A 303 12.11 -12.18 -55.66
C SER A 303 11.06 -12.08 -56.77
N ASP A 304 9.87 -11.55 -56.48
CA ASP A 304 8.67 -11.60 -57.31
C ASP A 304 8.16 -10.23 -57.82
N GLY A 305 8.70 -9.11 -57.33
CA GLY A 305 8.63 -7.81 -58.00
C GLY A 305 7.24 -7.15 -58.17
N ASN A 306 6.24 -7.47 -57.33
CA ASN A 306 4.90 -6.87 -57.43
C ASN A 306 4.51 -6.07 -56.17
N CYS A 307 3.92 -4.87 -56.37
CA CYS A 307 3.46 -3.94 -55.34
C CYS A 307 1.95 -4.06 -55.07
N SER A 308 1.44 -5.20 -54.63
CA SER A 308 -0.03 -5.43 -54.57
C SER A 308 -0.68 -5.50 -53.19
N THR A 309 -0.02 -5.07 -52.12
CA THR A 309 -0.67 -4.60 -50.89
C THR A 309 0.32 -3.69 -50.17
N LEU A 310 0.10 -2.37 -50.18
CA LEU A 310 0.86 -1.44 -49.33
C LEU A 310 0.43 -1.68 -47.87
N ASP A 311 0.92 -2.76 -47.27
CA ASP A 311 0.61 -3.21 -45.91
C ASP A 311 1.58 -2.63 -44.87
N GLY A 312 2.54 -1.80 -45.30
CA GLY A 312 3.50 -1.15 -44.42
C GLY A 312 4.77 -1.96 -44.19
N ASP A 313 5.04 -2.97 -45.01
CA ASP A 313 6.27 -3.76 -44.92
C ASP A 313 7.43 -3.18 -45.76
N ARG A 314 8.63 -3.73 -45.52
CA ARG A 314 9.92 -3.34 -46.15
C ARG A 314 9.91 -3.30 -47.68
N GLN A 315 8.95 -3.95 -48.32
CA GLN A 315 8.79 -4.04 -49.77
C GLN A 315 8.27 -2.73 -50.37
N ASP A 316 7.40 -2.03 -49.62
CA ASP A 316 6.79 -0.76 -50.02
C ASP A 316 7.84 0.37 -50.09
N LEU A 317 8.83 0.37 -49.19
CA LEU A 317 9.91 1.35 -49.20
C LEU A 317 10.82 1.21 -50.42
N ALA A 318 11.19 -0.02 -50.77
CA ALA A 318 12.07 -0.27 -51.91
C ALA A 318 11.39 0.15 -53.23
N ALA A 319 10.10 -0.17 -53.39
CA ALA A 319 9.31 0.25 -54.54
C ALA A 319 9.22 1.78 -54.66
N ARG A 320 9.08 2.48 -53.54
CA ARG A 320 9.01 3.95 -53.54
C ARG A 320 10.35 4.60 -53.83
N LEU A 321 11.42 4.12 -53.21
CA LEU A 321 12.76 4.63 -53.49
C LEU A 321 13.15 4.41 -54.96
N THR A 322 12.75 3.31 -55.61
CA THR A 322 12.99 3.08 -57.05
C THR A 322 12.19 4.02 -57.97
N ALA A 323 11.04 4.52 -57.53
CA ALA A 323 10.22 5.46 -58.29
C ALA A 323 10.78 6.90 -58.28
N ILE A 324 11.74 7.19 -57.40
CA ILE A 324 12.42 8.49 -57.32
C ILE A 324 13.40 8.62 -58.49
N PRO A 325 13.37 9.74 -59.24
CA PRO A 325 14.29 9.94 -60.36
C PRO A 325 15.75 9.81 -59.94
N ASP A 326 16.56 9.23 -60.81
CA ASP A 326 17.98 9.04 -60.55
C ASP A 326 18.70 10.37 -60.38
N ASN A 327 19.64 10.44 -59.43
CA ASN A 327 20.42 11.62 -59.08
C ASN A 327 19.57 12.81 -58.56
N THR A 328 18.51 12.51 -57.81
CA THR A 328 17.67 13.51 -57.11
C THR A 328 17.65 13.29 -55.59
N SER A 329 17.23 14.30 -54.84
CA SER A 329 17.11 14.25 -53.39
C SER A 329 15.74 13.76 -52.94
N ALA A 330 15.72 13.11 -51.78
CA ALA A 330 14.51 12.72 -51.09
C ALA A 330 14.67 12.96 -49.59
N THR A 331 13.58 13.15 -48.88
CA THR A 331 13.60 13.31 -47.43
C THR A 331 13.09 12.03 -46.79
N LEU A 332 13.92 11.39 -45.96
CA LEU A 332 13.55 10.24 -45.15
C LEU A 332 13.19 10.73 -43.74
N CYS A 333 11.97 10.47 -43.31
CA CYS A 333 11.48 10.87 -42.00
C CYS A 333 11.08 9.67 -41.14
N ILE A 334 11.16 9.86 -39.82
CA ILE A 334 10.59 8.97 -38.82
C ILE A 334 9.69 9.75 -37.88
N SER A 335 8.67 9.08 -37.35
CA SER A 335 7.87 9.54 -36.23
C SER A 335 7.73 8.45 -35.18
N GLY A 336 7.57 8.86 -33.93
CA GLY A 336 7.55 7.95 -32.80
C GLY A 336 7.10 8.60 -31.51
N LYS A 337 7.13 7.82 -30.43
CA LYS A 337 6.75 8.26 -29.09
C LYS A 337 7.87 8.05 -28.09
N THR A 338 7.94 8.94 -27.13
CA THR A 338 8.81 8.84 -25.96
C THR A 338 8.05 9.33 -24.73
N GLY A 339 7.81 8.45 -23.77
CA GLY A 339 6.81 8.72 -22.73
C GLY A 339 5.44 9.05 -23.34
N GLY A 340 4.88 10.21 -22.99
CA GLY A 340 3.62 10.74 -23.55
C GLY A 340 3.78 11.59 -24.82
N ALA A 341 5.00 12.01 -25.18
CA ALA A 341 5.25 12.97 -26.25
C ALA A 341 5.51 12.31 -27.61
N ASP A 342 5.02 12.94 -28.68
CA ASP A 342 5.33 12.60 -30.07
C ASP A 342 6.61 13.30 -30.53
N TYR A 343 7.43 12.62 -31.33
CA TYR A 343 8.59 13.24 -31.99
C TYR A 343 8.62 12.91 -33.48
N GLN A 344 9.26 13.79 -34.27
CA GLN A 344 9.51 13.61 -35.70
C GLN A 344 10.95 14.02 -36.03
N ALA A 345 11.58 13.27 -36.95
CA ALA A 345 12.93 13.54 -37.43
C ALA A 345 12.99 13.31 -38.93
N CYS A 346 13.66 14.18 -39.69
CA CYS A 346 13.79 14.06 -41.14
C CYS A 346 15.24 14.27 -41.58
N VAL A 347 15.69 13.47 -42.55
CA VAL A 347 17.05 13.52 -43.11
C VAL A 347 16.99 13.57 -44.63
N LEU A 348 17.71 14.51 -45.22
CA LEU A 348 17.89 14.58 -46.67
C LEU A 348 18.87 13.50 -47.16
N ILE A 349 18.46 12.73 -48.17
CA ILE A 349 19.26 11.68 -48.81
C ILE A 349 19.37 11.91 -50.31
N LEU A 350 20.45 11.41 -50.92
CA LEU A 350 20.61 11.36 -52.37
C LEU A 350 20.28 9.96 -52.91
N VAL A 351 19.46 9.89 -53.96
CA VAL A 351 19.06 8.63 -54.58
C VAL A 351 19.80 8.42 -55.90
N ARG A 352 20.53 7.29 -56.02
CA ARG A 352 21.26 6.87 -57.24
C ARG A 352 20.85 5.45 -57.66
N ASN A 353 19.69 5.35 -58.28
CA ASN A 353 19.05 4.10 -58.69
C ASN A 353 19.51 3.56 -60.03
N LYS A 354 20.21 4.35 -60.85
CA LYS A 354 20.78 3.87 -62.11
C LYS A 354 22.27 4.10 -61.97
N GLY A 355 23.01 3.02 -61.68
CA GLY A 355 24.47 3.09 -61.60
C GLY A 355 25.01 3.89 -62.78
N LEU A 356 25.93 4.82 -62.50
CA LEU A 356 26.58 5.67 -63.50
C LEU A 356 26.95 4.79 -64.70
N ARG A 357 26.30 5.01 -65.85
CA ARG A 357 26.86 4.57 -67.13
C ARG A 357 28.04 5.46 -67.47
#